data_AF-A0A4Y2VDN6-F1
#
_entry.id   AF-A0A4Y2VDN6-F1
#
_cell.length_a   1.000
_cell.length_b   1.000
_cell.length_c   1.000
_cell.angle_alpha   90.00
_cell.angle_beta   90.00
_cell.angle_gamma   90.00
#
_symmetry.space_group_name_H-M   'P 1'
#
loop_
_entity.id
_entity.type
_entity.pdbx_description
1 polymer ?
#
loop_
_entity_poly.entity_id
_entity_poly.type
_entity_poly.pdbx_seq_one_letter_code
_entity_poly.pdbx_strand_id
1 'polypeptide(L)'
;MSAKCIRSVPSAAMAGFQDISDFERGVIVGAREVGHSISEVAMKFGFLSTTISRVYREYPVSGKTSNFRHQCGRKKDLEKTRPSTSDANP
;
A
#
# COMPACT_ATOMS: atom_id res chain seq x y z
N MET A 1 9.33 11.71 -30.11
CA MET A 1 9.49 11.13 -28.75
C MET A 1 8.11 10.71 -28.28
N SER A 2 7.83 9.40 -28.17
CA SER A 2 6.50 8.89 -27.81
C SER A 2 6.37 8.87 -26.29
N ALA A 3 5.54 9.76 -25.74
CA ALA A 3 5.15 9.70 -24.34
C ALA A 3 4.28 8.45 -24.14
N LYS A 4 4.89 7.38 -23.63
CA LYS A 4 4.14 6.24 -23.10
C LYS A 4 3.42 6.74 -21.85
N CYS A 5 2.14 7.09 -22.02
CA CYS A 5 1.28 7.49 -20.91
C CYS A 5 1.27 6.36 -19.86
N ILE A 6 1.98 6.58 -18.75
CA ILE A 6 1.90 5.71 -17.59
C ILE A 6 0.51 5.95 -17.02
N ARG A 7 -0.41 5.02 -17.30
CA ARG A 7 -1.78 5.04 -16.81
C ARG A 7 -1.71 4.86 -15.29
N SER A 8 -1.63 5.97 -14.54
CA SER A 8 -1.65 5.95 -13.08
C SER A 8 -3.07 5.68 -12.61
N VAL A 9 -3.26 4.56 -11.90
CA VAL A 9 -4.54 4.17 -11.30
C VAL A 9 -4.85 5.11 -10.11
N PRO A 10 -6.10 5.58 -9.94
CA PRO A 10 -6.45 6.50 -8.85
C PRO A 10 -6.24 5.87 -7.46
N SER A 11 -5.54 6.60 -6.60
CA SER A 11 -5.27 6.25 -5.19
C SER A 11 -6.52 6.04 -4.32
N ALA A 12 -7.70 6.51 -4.78
CA ALA A 12 -8.94 6.46 -4.01
C ALA A 12 -9.54 5.04 -3.86
N ALA A 13 -9.15 4.08 -4.69
CA ALA A 13 -9.57 2.68 -4.54
C ALA A 13 -8.75 1.88 -3.50
N MET A 14 -7.82 2.52 -2.78
CA MET A 14 -6.92 1.83 -1.83
C MET A 14 -7.49 1.72 -0.40
N ALA A 15 -8.66 2.32 -0.12
CA ALA A 15 -9.22 2.43 1.22
C ALA A 15 -9.76 1.10 1.81
N GLY A 16 -9.95 0.05 0.99
CA GLY A 16 -10.54 -1.23 1.43
C GLY A 16 -9.56 -2.41 1.54
N PHE A 17 -8.25 -2.18 1.41
CA PHE A 17 -7.24 -3.26 1.41
C PHE A 17 -6.22 -3.18 2.55
N GLN A 18 -6.58 -2.50 3.63
CA GLN A 18 -5.95 -2.63 4.95
C GLN A 18 -6.66 -3.82 5.63
N ASP A 19 -6.06 -4.93 6.05
CA ASP A 19 -4.66 -5.33 6.21
C ASP A 19 -4.53 -6.81 5.83
N ILE A 20 -3.77 -7.13 4.78
CA ILE A 20 -3.24 -8.49 4.61
C ILE A 20 -1.98 -8.51 5.46
N SER A 21 -1.95 -9.38 6.47
CA SER A 21 -0.79 -9.53 7.33
C SER A 21 0.44 -9.96 6.53
N ASP A 22 1.63 -9.63 7.01
CA ASP A 22 2.88 -10.07 6.38
C ASP A 22 2.95 -11.60 6.27
N PHE A 23 2.32 -12.32 7.21
CA PHE A 23 2.16 -13.76 7.15
C PHE A 23 1.30 -14.20 5.96
N GLU A 24 0.08 -13.67 5.80
CA GLU A 24 -0.79 -13.98 4.66
C GLU A 24 -0.15 -13.60 3.33
N ARG A 25 0.60 -12.49 3.29
CA ARG A 25 1.40 -12.13 2.10
C ARG A 25 2.47 -13.17 1.79
N GLY A 26 3.15 -13.68 2.82
CA GLY A 26 4.09 -14.78 2.69
C GLY A 26 3.45 -16.05 2.16
N VAL A 27 2.26 -16.42 2.65
CA VAL A 27 1.48 -17.57 2.16
C VAL A 27 1.15 -17.42 0.67
N ILE A 28 0.69 -16.23 0.25
CA ILE A 28 0.35 -15.95 -1.14
C ILE A 28 1.58 -16.06 -2.05
N VAL A 29 2.70 -15.43 -1.67
CA VAL A 29 3.93 -15.46 -2.47
C VAL A 29 4.48 -16.88 -2.56
N GLY A 30 4.58 -17.58 -1.44
CA GLY A 30 5.08 -18.96 -1.40
C GLY A 30 4.26 -19.88 -2.31
N ALA A 31 2.93 -19.87 -2.21
CA ALA A 31 2.08 -20.71 -3.06
C ALA A 31 2.24 -20.39 -4.56
N ARG A 32 2.43 -19.11 -4.90
CA ARG A 32 2.66 -18.67 -6.29
C ARG A 32 4.04 -19.04 -6.82
N GLU A 33 5.06 -19.05 -5.96
CA GLU A 33 6.42 -19.49 -6.33
C GLU A 33 6.46 -21.00 -6.62
N VAL A 34 5.64 -21.82 -5.94
CA VAL A 34 5.48 -23.26 -6.28
C VAL A 34 4.63 -23.49 -7.54
N GLY A 35 4.19 -22.43 -8.22
CA GLY A 35 3.48 -22.53 -9.49
C GLY A 35 1.96 -22.72 -9.39
N HIS A 36 1.36 -22.58 -8.19
CA HIS A 36 -0.10 -22.61 -8.07
C HIS A 36 -0.75 -21.43 -8.80
N SER A 37 -1.91 -21.69 -9.41
CA SER A 37 -2.74 -20.68 -10.07
C SER A 37 -3.43 -19.75 -9.07
N ILE A 38 -3.91 -18.59 -9.54
CA ILE A 38 -4.63 -17.63 -8.70
C ILE A 38 -5.87 -18.28 -8.07
N SER A 39 -6.64 -19.01 -8.87
CA SER A 39 -7.88 -19.63 -8.43
C SER A 39 -7.64 -20.72 -7.39
N GLU A 40 -6.59 -21.53 -7.56
CA GLU A 40 -6.22 -22.55 -6.56
C GLU A 40 -5.85 -21.91 -5.22
N VAL A 41 -5.06 -20.84 -5.22
CA VAL A 41 -4.68 -20.11 -4.00
C VAL A 41 -5.92 -19.44 -3.37
N ALA A 42 -6.81 -18.87 -4.18
CA ALA A 42 -8.04 -18.25 -3.72
C ALA A 42 -8.96 -19.26 -3.02
N MET A 43 -9.19 -20.41 -3.64
CA MET A 43 -10.03 -21.48 -3.08
C MET A 43 -9.41 -22.10 -1.83
N LYS A 44 -8.09 -22.32 -1.83
CA LYS A 44 -7.41 -23.03 -0.73
C LYS A 44 -7.27 -22.19 0.53
N PHE A 45 -7.00 -20.90 0.38
CA PHE A 45 -6.71 -20.00 1.51
C PHE A 45 -7.79 -18.96 1.77
N GLY A 46 -8.87 -18.95 0.98
CA GLY A 46 -9.99 -18.02 1.16
C GLY A 46 -9.68 -16.58 0.75
N PHE A 47 -8.60 -16.34 0.02
CA PHE A 47 -8.25 -15.00 -0.45
C PHE A 47 -9.04 -14.61 -1.70
N LEU A 48 -9.32 -13.32 -1.84
CA LEU A 48 -9.84 -12.79 -3.10
C LEU A 48 -8.76 -12.84 -4.19
N SER A 49 -9.17 -13.21 -5.41
CA SER A 49 -8.27 -13.25 -6.58
C SER A 49 -7.60 -11.90 -6.86
N THR A 50 -8.30 -10.79 -6.62
CA THR A 50 -7.78 -9.42 -6.76
C THR A 50 -6.66 -9.14 -5.76
N THR A 51 -6.80 -9.65 -4.53
CA THR A 51 -5.80 -9.56 -3.47
C THR A 51 -4.53 -10.32 -3.84
N ILE A 52 -4.66 -11.59 -4.25
CA ILE A 52 -3.54 -12.43 -4.69
C ILE A 52 -2.79 -11.80 -5.87
N SER A 53 -3.53 -11.34 -6.88
CA SER A 53 -2.95 -10.70 -8.07
C SER A 53 -2.15 -9.45 -7.72
N ARG A 54 -2.60 -8.68 -6.72
CA ARG A 54 -1.90 -7.47 -6.31
C ARG A 54 -0.64 -7.77 -5.54
N VAL A 55 -0.70 -8.65 -4.54
CA VAL A 55 0.47 -9.07 -3.75
C VAL A 55 1.57 -9.62 -4.67
N TYR A 56 1.22 -10.50 -5.61
CA TYR A 56 2.19 -11.09 -6.53
C TYR A 56 2.83 -10.07 -7.50
N ARG A 57 2.10 -9.01 -7.88
CA ARG A 57 2.64 -7.93 -8.72
C ARG A 57 3.53 -6.95 -7.95
N GLU A 58 3.23 -6.72 -6.67
CA GLU A 58 4.03 -5.85 -5.79
C GLU A 58 5.34 -6.51 -5.37
N TYR A 59 5.35 -7.83 -5.17
CA TYR A 59 6.49 -8.61 -4.70
C TYR A 59 7.80 -8.41 -5.49
N PRO A 60 7.87 -8.60 -6.82
CA PRO A 60 9.13 -8.46 -7.56
C PRO A 60 9.68 -7.03 -7.57
N VAL A 61 8.82 -6.02 -7.32
CA VAL A 61 9.21 -4.61 -7.34
C VAL A 61 9.88 -4.20 -6.02
N SER A 62 9.44 -4.75 -4.89
CA SER A 62 10.02 -4.42 -3.58
C SER A 62 11.02 -5.48 -3.07
N GLY A 63 10.98 -6.70 -3.61
CA GLY A 63 11.68 -7.87 -3.07
C GLY A 63 11.24 -8.25 -1.66
N LYS A 64 10.13 -7.68 -1.17
CA LYS A 64 9.64 -7.80 0.21
C LYS A 64 8.14 -8.04 0.20
N THR A 65 7.70 -8.93 1.08
CA THR A 65 6.27 -9.16 1.28
C THR A 65 5.62 -7.98 2.01
N SER A 66 6.34 -7.30 2.90
CA SER A 66 5.83 -6.15 3.65
C SER A 66 5.83 -4.86 2.83
N ASN A 67 4.79 -4.04 3.02
CA ASN A 67 4.63 -2.74 2.37
C ASN A 67 4.42 -1.65 3.42
N PHE A 68 5.47 -1.22 4.11
CA PHE A 68 5.42 -0.07 5.04
C PHE A 68 5.35 1.28 4.32
N ARG A 69 4.45 1.41 3.34
CA ARG A 69 4.26 2.67 2.57
C ARG A 69 3.20 3.58 3.18
N HIS A 70 2.58 3.17 4.29
CA HIS A 70 1.50 3.93 4.93
C HIS A 70 1.97 5.20 5.63
N GLN A 71 3.28 5.37 5.90
CA GLN A 71 3.81 6.53 6.62
C GLN A 71 4.64 7.51 5.78
N CYS A 72 4.69 7.36 4.45
CA CYS A 72 5.33 8.36 3.59
C CYS A 72 4.31 9.40 3.13
N GLY A 73 4.00 10.36 4.02
CA GLY A 73 3.29 11.60 3.70
C GLY A 73 4.24 12.79 3.57
N ARG A 74 3.83 13.84 2.86
CA ARG A 74 4.52 15.14 2.87
C ARG A 74 4.51 15.69 4.30
N LYS A 75 5.66 16.10 4.84
CA LYS A 75 5.70 16.84 6.12
C LYS A 75 4.82 18.08 5.98
N LYS A 76 3.93 18.31 6.94
CA LYS A 76 3.14 19.54 7.04
C LYS A 76 4.02 20.57 7.71
N ASP A 77 4.23 21.74 7.09
CA ASP A 77 4.90 22.84 7.74
C ASP A 77 4.03 23.28 8.93
N LEU A 78 4.57 23.12 10.14
CA LEU A 78 3.92 23.60 11.35
C LEU A 78 4.00 25.13 11.29
N GLU A 79 2.88 25.79 10.96
CA GLU A 79 2.77 27.25 11.06
C GLU A 79 3.24 27.66 12.46
N LYS A 80 4.36 28.39 12.48
CA LYS A 80 5.02 28.88 13.68
C LYS A 80 4.01 29.70 14.45
N THR A 81 3.62 29.21 15.62
CA THR A 81 2.88 29.96 16.65
C THR A 81 3.37 31.40 16.68
N ARG A 82 2.56 32.33 16.16
CA ARG A 82 2.71 33.73 16.52
C ARG A 82 2.35 33.83 18.00
N PRO A 83 3.22 34.33 18.87
CA PRO A 83 2.80 34.68 20.22
C PRO A 83 1.75 35.76 20.10
N SER A 84 0.54 35.49 20.60
CA SER A 84 -0.49 36.51 20.78
C SER A 84 0.00 37.53 21.81
N THR A 85 0.73 38.55 21.35
CA THR A 85 1.04 39.71 22.18
C THR A 85 -0.17 40.63 22.19
N SER A 86 -1.03 40.49 23.20
CA SER A 86 -1.81 41.62 23.72
C SER A 86 -2.48 41.25 25.04
N ASP A 87 -1.68 41.08 26.09
CA ASP A 87 -2.12 41.37 27.46
C ASP A 87 -1.09 42.30 28.08
N ALA A 88 -1.31 43.60 27.91
CA ALA A 88 -0.67 44.64 28.68
C ALA A 88 -1.68 45.78 28.87
N ASN A 89 -2.42 45.69 29.97
CA ASN A 89 -3.21 46.76 30.56
C ASN A 89 -2.34 47.56 31.53
N PRO A 90 -2.46 48.90 31.56
CA PRO A 90 -2.58 49.62 32.83
C PRO A 90 -4.01 50.16 33.03
#